data_AF-A0A2S9GBB7-F1
#
_entry.id   AF-A0A2S9GBB7-F1
#
_cell.length_a   1.000
_cell.length_b   1.000
_cell.length_c   1.000
_cell.angle_alpha   90.00
_cell.angle_beta   90.00
_cell.angle_gamma   90.00
#
_symmetry.space_group_name_H-M   'P 1'
#
loop_
_entity.id
_entity.type
_entity.pdbx_description
1 polymer ?
#
loop_
_entity_poly.entity_id
_entity_poly.type
_entity_poly.pdbx_seq_one_letter_code
_entity_poly.pdbx_strand_id
1 'polypeptide(L)'
;RAVLDLTIRLAEVMLFSGSGTADVVATAKDVAQAYRLTDCVVDIFFTTVFVSAPPTTDSPPVTIVRTVRTRSTDYTRLADLDRLV
;
A
#
# COMPACT_ATOMS: atom_id res chain seq x y z
N ARG A 1 -9.47 0.81 14.49
CA ARG A 1 -8.86 -0.41 13.91
C ARG A 1 -9.47 -0.82 12.57
N ALA A 2 -10.79 -1.03 12.46
CA ALA A 2 -11.44 -1.45 11.21
C ALA A 2 -11.11 -0.57 9.98
N VAL A 3 -11.01 0.75 10.17
CA VAL A 3 -10.61 1.68 9.11
C VAL A 3 -9.15 1.46 8.68
N LEU A 4 -8.22 1.24 9.61
CA LEU A 4 -6.82 0.93 9.26
C LEU A 4 -6.70 -0.38 8.47
N ASP A 5 -7.47 -1.39 8.88
CA ASP A 5 -7.56 -2.67 8.17
C ASP A 5 -8.13 -2.48 6.74
N LEU A 6 -9.10 -1.58 6.56
CA LEU A 6 -9.62 -1.18 5.24
C LEU A 6 -8.55 -0.45 4.42
N THR A 7 -7.92 0.58 4.98
CA THR A 7 -6.90 1.40 4.31
C THR A 7 -5.74 0.55 3.80
N ILE A 8 -5.20 -0.35 4.63
CA ILE A 8 -4.07 -1.19 4.19
C ILE A 8 -4.49 -2.22 3.12
N ARG A 9 -5.72 -2.73 3.19
CA ARG A 9 -6.22 -3.69 2.21
C ARG A 9 -6.51 -3.03 0.86
N LEU A 10 -7.02 -1.81 0.86
CA LEU A 10 -7.16 -0.99 -0.35
C LEU A 10 -5.79 -0.72 -0.97
N ALA A 11 -4.83 -0.26 -0.17
CA ALA A 11 -3.48 0.00 -0.65
C ALA A 11 -2.81 -1.27 -1.22
N GLU A 12 -2.98 -2.41 -0.55
CA GLU A 12 -2.52 -3.71 -1.03
C GLU A 12 -3.11 -4.06 -2.40
N VAL A 13 -4.43 -3.94 -2.57
CA VAL A 13 -5.11 -4.28 -3.84
C VAL A 13 -4.66 -3.36 -4.97
N MET A 14 -4.54 -2.06 -4.71
CA MET A 14 -4.09 -1.11 -5.73
C MET A 14 -2.64 -1.37 -6.15
N LEU A 15 -1.74 -1.60 -5.18
CA LEU A 15 -0.34 -1.90 -5.45
C LEU A 15 -0.18 -3.26 -6.15
N PHE A 16 -0.96 -4.27 -5.76
CA PHE A 16 -1.01 -5.57 -6.44
C PHE A 16 -1.45 -5.44 -7.89
N SER A 17 -2.35 -4.50 -8.18
CA SER A 17 -2.87 -4.22 -9.52
C SER A 17 -1.92 -3.39 -10.38
N GLY A 18 -0.74 -3.02 -9.86
CA GLY A 18 0.27 -2.24 -10.58
C GLY A 18 0.03 -0.73 -10.55
N SER A 19 -0.80 -0.22 -9.65
CA SER A 19 -0.97 1.23 -9.47
C SER A 19 0.34 1.87 -9.01
N GLY A 20 0.61 3.10 -9.46
CA GLY A 20 1.78 3.86 -9.01
C GLY A 20 1.74 4.12 -7.51
N THR A 21 2.88 4.01 -6.83
CA THR A 21 2.94 4.14 -5.36
C THR A 21 2.37 5.46 -4.85
N ALA A 22 2.62 6.57 -5.55
CA ALA A 22 2.06 7.87 -5.21
C ALA A 22 0.51 7.88 -5.23
N ASP A 23 -0.10 7.27 -6.25
CA ASP A 23 -1.56 7.18 -6.39
C ASP A 23 -2.16 6.28 -5.31
N VAL A 24 -1.48 5.17 -4.98
CA VAL A 24 -1.88 4.29 -3.88
C VAL A 24 -1.87 5.05 -2.56
N VAL A 25 -0.80 5.79 -2.26
CA VAL A 25 -0.67 6.58 -1.02
C VAL A 25 -1.72 7.67 -0.96
N ALA A 26 -1.94 8.42 -2.04
CA ALA A 26 -2.95 9.48 -2.10
C ALA A 26 -4.35 8.92 -1.82
N THR A 27 -4.74 7.86 -2.56
CA THR A 27 -6.07 7.24 -2.40
C THR A 27 -6.27 6.63 -1.01
N ALA A 28 -5.25 5.97 -0.47
CA ALA A 28 -5.31 5.40 0.88
C ALA A 28 -5.46 6.48 1.96
N LYS A 29 -4.78 7.63 1.80
CA LYS A 29 -4.95 8.80 2.68
C LYS A 29 -6.34 9.41 2.56
N ASP A 30 -6.86 9.58 1.35
CA ASP A 30 -8.20 10.11 1.11
C ASP A 30 -9.27 9.24 1.79
N VAL A 31 -9.13 7.91 1.70
CA VAL A 31 -9.99 6.96 2.39
C VAL A 31 -9.86 7.10 3.91
N ALA A 32 -8.65 7.15 4.45
CA ALA A 32 -8.46 7.35 5.90
C ALA A 32 -9.11 8.67 6.38
N GLN A 33 -8.96 9.75 5.62
CA GLN A 33 -9.57 11.06 5.92
C GLN A 33 -11.09 11.03 5.85
N ALA A 34 -11.68 10.35 4.85
CA ALA A 34 -13.13 10.18 4.75
C ALA A 34 -13.74 9.49 5.99
N TYR A 35 -12.96 8.63 6.65
CA TYR A 35 -13.32 7.98 7.90
C TYR A 35 -12.81 8.71 9.16
N ARG A 36 -12.41 9.98 9.03
CA ARG A 36 -11.93 10.85 10.12
C ARG A 36 -10.63 10.39 10.80
N LEU A 37 -9.80 9.63 10.08
CA LEU A 37 -8.43 9.27 10.47
C LEU A 37 -7.44 10.23 9.80
N THR A 38 -7.47 11.50 10.22
CA THR A 38 -6.73 12.60 9.57
C THR A 38 -5.23 12.56 9.77
N ASP A 39 -4.76 12.09 10.93
CA ASP A 39 -3.34 12.00 11.27
C ASP A 39 -2.73 10.63 10.92
N CYS A 40 -3.41 9.86 10.05
CA CYS A 40 -2.92 8.56 9.60
C CYS A 40 -1.74 8.73 8.64
N VAL A 41 -0.62 8.07 8.95
CA VAL A 41 0.53 7.98 8.05
C VAL A 41 0.34 6.77 7.16
N VAL A 42 0.42 6.98 5.84
CA VAL A 42 0.48 5.92 4.82
C VAL A 42 1.75 6.11 4.02
N ASP A 43 2.56 5.05 3.94
CA ASP A 43 3.81 5.05 3.20
C ASP A 43 4.05 3.69 2.53
N ILE A 44 4.84 3.70 1.45
CA ILE A 44 5.18 2.50 0.68
C ILE A 44 6.68 2.47 0.42
N PHE A 45 7.33 1.42 0.91
CA PHE A 45 8.72 1.12 0.59
C PHE A 45 8.80 -0.17 -0.21
N PHE A 46 9.24 -0.07 -1.47
CA PHE A 46 9.23 -1.18 -2.43
C PHE A 46 7.81 -1.77 -2.57
N THR A 47 7.61 -3.02 -2.16
CA THR A 47 6.30 -3.69 -2.15
C THR A 47 5.66 -3.73 -0.76
N THR A 48 6.23 -3.02 0.23
CA THR A 48 5.73 -3.02 1.60
C THR A 48 4.94 -1.75 1.88
N VAL A 49 3.70 -1.93 2.30
CA VAL A 49 2.77 -0.86 2.70
C VAL A 49 2.78 -0.72 4.21
N PHE A 50 2.90 0.51 4.68
CA PHE A 50 2.80 0.91 6.09
C PHE A 50 1.58 1.79 6.27
N VAL A 51 0.74 1.48 7.24
CA VAL A 51 -0.39 2.31 7.66
C VAL A 51 -0.32 2.45 9.18
N SER A 52 -0.15 3.68 9.67
CA SER A 52 0.03 3.97 11.09
C SER A 52 -0.92 5.05 11.56
N ALA A 53 -1.63 4.78 12.65
CA ALA A 53 -2.37 5.79 13.39
C ALA A 53 -1.62 6.17 14.67
N PRO A 54 -1.52 7.47 14.99
CA PRO A 54 -0.96 7.93 16.25
C PRO A 54 -1.82 7.49 17.44
N PRO A 55 -1.30 7.56 18.67
CA PRO A 55 -2.12 7.35 19.85
C PRO A 55 -3.27 8.36 19.89
N THR A 56 -4.37 7.93 20.49
CA THR A 56 -5.49 8.78 20.90
C THR A 56 -5.66 8.65 22.41
N THR A 57 -6.51 9.50 23.01
CA THR A 57 -6.85 9.40 24.44
C THR A 57 -7.30 8.00 24.85
N ASP A 58 -8.02 7.31 23.96
CA ASP A 58 -8.68 6.03 24.26
C ASP A 58 -7.97 4.82 23.64
N SER A 59 -6.87 5.02 22.88
CA SER A 59 -6.24 3.92 22.13
C SER A 59 -4.73 4.13 21.92
N PRO A 60 -3.91 3.09 22.11
CA PRO A 60 -2.48 3.13 21.80
C PRO A 60 -2.25 3.32 20.29
N PRO A 61 -1.02 3.71 19.86
CA PRO A 61 -0.70 3.77 18.45
C PRO A 61 -0.85 2.39 17.80
N VAL A 62 -1.29 2.37 16.55
CA VAL A 62 -1.43 1.13 15.78
C VAL A 62 -0.75 1.30 14.43
N THR A 63 0.24 0.47 14.18
CA THR A 63 0.88 0.34 12.86
C THR A 63 0.57 -1.03 12.28
N ILE A 64 0.04 -1.04 11.06
CA ILE A 64 -0.16 -2.25 10.27
C ILE A 64 0.83 -2.21 9.11
N VAL A 65 1.53 -3.32 8.90
CA VAL A 65 2.51 -3.48 7.83
C VAL A 65 2.09 -4.66 6.98
N ARG A 66 2.16 -4.49 5.65
CA ARG A 66 1.86 -5.57 4.71
C ARG A 66 2.80 -5.55 3.52
N THR A 67 3.46 -6.68 3.28
CA THR A 67 4.22 -6.93 2.05
C THR A 67 3.28 -7.47 0.97
N VAL A 68 3.16 -6.71 -0.11
CA VAL A 68 2.33 -7.05 -1.27
C VAL A 68 3.13 -7.99 -2.18
N ARG A 69 2.60 -9.18 -2.43
CA ARG A 69 3.21 -10.13 -3.36
C ARG A 69 2.72 -9.83 -4.76
N THR A 70 3.55 -9.19 -5.57
CA THR A 70 3.30 -9.09 -7.01
C THR A 70 3.61 -10.44 -7.66
N ARG A 71 2.84 -10.84 -8.68
CA ARG A 71 3.27 -11.96 -9.53
C ARG A 71 4.55 -11.51 -10.24
N SER A 72 5.61 -12.31 -10.19
CA SER A 72 6.82 -12.01 -10.96
C SER A 72 6.43 -11.86 -12.42
N THR A 73 6.78 -10.73 -13.02
CA THR A 73 6.69 -10.57 -14.47
C THR A 73 7.56 -11.66 -15.10
N ASP A 74 6.98 -12.50 -15.95
CA ASP A 74 7.72 -13.52 -16.67
C ASP A 74 8.63 -12.83 -17.70
N TYR A 75 9.90 -12.65 -17.32
CA TYR A 75 10.91 -12.03 -18.16
C TYR A 75 11.41 -12.96 -19.27
N THR A 76 10.89 -14.18 -19.40
CA THR A 76 11.30 -15.10 -20.49
C THR A 76 11.13 -14.43 -21.85
N ARG A 77 10.01 -13.73 -22.07
CA ARG A 77 9.79 -12.99 -23.33
C ARG A 77 10.76 -11.84 -23.56
N LEU A 78 11.15 -11.14 -22.49
CA LEU A 78 12.13 -10.05 -22.59
C LEU A 78 13.54 -10.62 -22.86
N ALA A 79 13.90 -11.71 -22.18
CA ALA A 79 15.16 -12.42 -22.38
C ALA A 79 15.27 -13.03 -23.79
N ASP A 80 14.16 -13.53 -24.34
CA ASP A 80 14.12 -14.04 -25.72
C ASP A 80 14.29 -12.91 -26.75
N LEU A 81 13.73 -11.72 -26.50
CA LEU A 81 13.93 -10.54 -27.33
C LEU A 81 15.36 -9.99 -27.25
N ASP A 82 15.95 -9.97 -26.05
CA ASP A 82 17.33 -9.51 -25.82
C ASP A 82 18.36 -10.36 -26.60
N ARG A 83 18.09 -11.66 -26.80
CA ARG A 83 18.93 -12.54 -27.63
C ARG A 83 18.82 -12.29 -29.14
N LEU A 84 17.92 -11.44 -29.61
CA LEU A 84 17.75 -11.12 -31.04
C LEU A 84 18.57 -9.91 -31.49
N VAL A 85 19.27 -9.23 -30.58
CA VAL A 85 20.14 -8.07 -30.84
C VAL A 85 21.59 -8.46 -30.60
#